data_AF-A0A958M2R2-F1
#
_entry.id   AF-A0A958M2R2-F1
#
_cell.length_a   1.000
_cell.length_b   1.000
_cell.length_c   1.000
_cell.angle_alpha   90.00
_cell.angle_beta   90.00
_cell.angle_gamma   90.00
#
_symmetry.space_group_name_H-M   'P 1'
#
loop_
_entity.id
_entity.type
_entity.pdbx_description
1 polymer ?
#
loop_
_entity_poly.entity_id
_entity_poly.type
_entity_poly.pdbx_seq_one_letter_code
_entity_poly.pdbx_strand_id
1 'polypeptide(L)' 'DIGRNNASQVINEHFNLSFFDFINKYRVEEAERLLESNQLMTITDIAFEAGFNNRVSFYKAFKKVHDITPTEYKDHFMAS' A
#
# COMPACT_ATOMS: atom_id res chain seq x y z
N ASP A 1 -24.79 -22.06 -20.77
CA ASP A 1 -24.27 -20.86 -20.11
C ASP A 1 -23.79 -21.17 -18.70
N ILE A 2 -22.49 -21.41 -18.53
CA ILE A 2 -21.84 -21.58 -17.22
C ILE A 2 -20.81 -20.47 -17.10
N GLY A 3 -20.89 -19.74 -15.99
CA GLY A 3 -20.36 -18.40 -15.79
C GLY A 3 -18.88 -18.22 -16.11
N ARG A 4 -18.62 -17.25 -17.00
CA ARG A 4 -17.38 -16.49 -16.98
C ARG A 4 -17.29 -15.79 -15.62
N ASN A 5 -16.47 -16.29 -14.69
CA ASN A 5 -15.85 -15.55 -13.55
C ASN A 5 -15.11 -16.42 -12.50
N ASN A 6 -14.76 -17.69 -12.79
CA ASN A 6 -14.16 -18.56 -11.77
C ASN A 6 -12.67 -18.32 -11.46
N ALA A 7 -11.87 -17.74 -12.36
CA ALA A 7 -10.43 -17.58 -12.13
C ALA A 7 -10.13 -16.55 -11.03
N SER A 8 -10.73 -15.35 -11.13
CA SER A 8 -10.59 -14.32 -10.11
C SER A 8 -11.18 -14.78 -8.78
N GLN A 9 -12.31 -15.50 -8.77
CA GLN A 9 -12.97 -15.92 -7.54
C GLN A 9 -12.16 -16.98 -6.76
N VAL A 10 -11.59 -17.97 -7.44
CA VAL A 10 -10.74 -19.01 -6.81
C VAL A 10 -9.39 -18.46 -6.34
N ILE A 11 -8.77 -17.56 -7.13
CA ILE A 11 -7.56 -16.85 -6.71
C ILE A 11 -7.87 -15.93 -5.52
N ASN A 12 -9.06 -15.34 -5.50
CA ASN A 12 -9.50 -14.47 -4.40
C ASN A 12 -9.80 -15.24 -3.10
N GLU A 13 -10.18 -16.51 -3.17
CA GLU A 13 -10.50 -17.33 -2.01
C GLU A 13 -9.25 -17.98 -1.37
N HIS A 14 -8.17 -18.18 -2.13
CA HIS A 14 -6.93 -18.81 -1.62
C HIS A 14 -5.66 -17.95 -1.65
N PHE A 15 -5.56 -16.94 -2.52
CA PHE A 15 -4.31 -16.22 -2.81
C PHE A 15 -4.41 -14.68 -2.80
N ASN A 16 -5.62 -14.11 -2.73
CA ASN A 16 -5.83 -12.66 -2.82
C ASN A 16 -5.04 -11.89 -1.77
N LEU A 17 -5.01 -12.39 -0.54
CA LEU A 17 -4.23 -11.72 0.49
C LEU A 17 -2.76 -11.91 0.17
N SER A 18 -2.27 -13.13 -0.05
CA SER A 18 -0.85 -13.40 -0.30
C SER A 18 -0.22 -12.62 -1.45
N PHE A 19 -0.80 -12.61 -2.66
CA PHE A 19 -0.17 -11.94 -3.80
C PHE A 19 -0.27 -10.42 -3.70
N PHE A 20 -1.44 -9.89 -3.34
CA PHE A 20 -1.59 -8.45 -3.15
C PHE A 20 -0.78 -7.96 -1.94
N ASP A 21 -0.70 -8.73 -0.86
CA ASP A 21 0.15 -8.42 0.30
C ASP A 21 1.63 -8.44 -0.08
N PHE A 22 2.06 -9.41 -0.89
CA PHE A 22 3.43 -9.46 -1.40
C PHE A 22 3.78 -8.20 -2.19
N ILE A 23 2.97 -7.84 -3.19
CA ILE A 23 3.20 -6.61 -3.97
C ILE A 23 3.09 -5.37 -3.10
N ASN A 24 2.08 -5.29 -2.23
CA ASN A 24 1.87 -4.13 -1.37
C ASN A 24 3.01 -3.94 -0.38
N LYS A 25 3.69 -5.01 0.06
CA LYS A 25 4.90 -4.90 0.88
C LYS A 25 5.97 -4.07 0.16
N TYR A 26 6.33 -4.43 -1.08
CA TYR A 26 7.32 -3.66 -1.85
C TYR A 26 6.86 -2.24 -2.17
N ARG A 27 5.55 -2.04 -2.40
CA ARG A 27 5.01 -0.68 -2.59
C ARG A 27 5.13 0.15 -1.32
N VAL A 28 4.90 -0.44 -0.15
CA VAL A 28 5.09 0.24 1.14
C VAL A 28 6.56 0.59 1.36
N GLU A 29 7.49 -0.33 1.04
CA GLU A 29 8.93 -0.07 1.12
C GLU A 29 9.36 1.13 0.26
N GLU A 30 8.85 1.29 -0.97
CA GLU A 30 9.13 2.49 -1.76
C GLU A 30 8.46 3.75 -1.18
N ALA A 31 7.26 3.63 -0.61
CA ALA A 31 6.60 4.75 0.05
C ALA A 31 7.40 5.26 1.27
N GLU A 32 8.02 4.38 2.05
CA GLU A 32 8.95 4.76 3.12
C GLU A 32 10.13 5.55 2.56
N ARG A 33 10.75 5.03 1.50
CA ARG A 33 11.90 5.67 0.84
C ARG A 33 11.55 7.07 0.30
N LEU A 34 10.35 7.25 -0.23
CA LEU A 34 9.84 8.54 -0.69
C LEU A 34 9.54 9.49 0.48
N LEU A 35 8.97 8.99 1.57
CA LEU A 35 8.71 9.76 2.80
C LEU A 35 10.01 10.33 3.40
N GLU A 36 11.06 9.52 3.40
CA GLU A 36 12.37 9.88 3.96
C GLU A 36 13.18 10.80 3.03
N SER A 37 13.04 10.63 1.71
CA SER A 37 13.84 11.39 0.73
C SER A 37 13.24 12.73 0.33
N ASN A 38 11.92 12.93 0.46
CA ASN A 38 11.27 14.17 0.02
C ASN A 38 10.11 14.60 0.94
N GLN A 39 10.44 15.45 1.91
CA GLN A 39 9.48 15.96 2.90
C GLN A 39 8.35 16.81 2.28
N LEU A 40 8.54 17.37 1.08
CA LEU A 40 7.55 18.23 0.41
C LEU A 40 6.44 17.43 -0.28
N MET A 41 6.65 16.13 -0.54
CA MET A 41 5.62 15.31 -1.16
C MET A 41 4.43 15.13 -0.21
N THR A 42 3.23 15.22 -0.77
CA THR A 42 2.02 14.89 -0.02
C THR A 42 1.90 13.38 0.13
N ILE A 43 1.23 12.91 1.18
CA ILE A 43 0.94 11.48 1.36
C ILE A 43 0.19 10.90 0.15
N THR A 44 -0.59 11.72 -0.55
CA THR A 44 -1.34 11.29 -1.74
C THR A 44 -0.40 11.05 -2.92
N ASP A 45 0.54 11.95 -3.16
CA ASP A 45 1.53 11.78 -4.24
C ASP A 45 2.39 10.56 -4.00
N ILE A 46 2.86 10.39 -2.75
CA ILE A 46 3.65 9.21 -2.35
C ILE A 46 2.88 7.92 -2.60
N ALA A 47 1.58 7.87 -2.29
CA ALA A 47 0.76 6.69 -2.56
C ALA A 47 0.74 6.34 -4.06
N PHE A 48 0.61 7.34 -4.93
CA PHE A 48 0.55 7.12 -6.37
C PHE A 48 1.93 6.75 -6.96
N GLU A 49 2.99 7.43 -6.54
CA GLU A 49 4.37 7.11 -6.95
C GLU A 49 4.80 5.71 -6.49
N ALA A 50 4.37 5.29 -5.29
CA ALA A 50 4.54 3.92 -4.80
C ALA A 50 3.66 2.88 -5.53
N GLY A 51 2.84 3.28 -6.50
CA GLY A 51 2.08 2.39 -7.37
C GLY A 51 0.71 1.95 -6.81
N PHE A 52 0.15 2.68 -5.84
CA PHE A 52 -1.23 2.46 -5.40
C PHE A 52 -2.22 3.26 -6.27
N ASN A 53 -3.32 2.63 -6.67
CA ASN A 53 -4.36 3.31 -7.47
C ASN A 53 -5.29 4.20 -6.64
N ASN A 54 -5.25 4.10 -5.31
CA ASN A 54 -6.07 4.92 -4.41
C ASN A 54 -5.50 4.97 -2.98
N ARG A 55 -5.86 6.03 -2.26
CA ARG A 55 -5.41 6.27 -0.88
C ARG A 55 -5.91 5.24 0.12
N VAL A 56 -7.13 4.71 -0.04
CA VAL A 56 -7.69 3.75 0.94
C VAL A 56 -6.88 2.46 0.96
N SER A 57 -6.53 1.92 -0.20
CA SER A 57 -5.68 0.74 -0.34
C SER A 57 -4.27 0.99 0.22
N PHE A 58 -3.70 2.16 -0.07
CA PHE A 58 -2.40 2.56 0.48
C PHE A 58 -2.41 2.61 2.01
N TYR A 59 -3.34 3.36 2.62
CA TYR A 59 -3.42 3.48 4.08
C TYR A 59 -3.63 2.12 4.77
N LYS A 60 -4.43 1.23 4.18
CA LYS A 60 -4.63 -0.13 4.71
C LYS A 60 -3.35 -0.96 4.64
N ALA A 61 -2.66 -0.93 3.50
CA ALA A 61 -1.41 -1.66 3.31
C ALA A 61 -0.30 -1.14 4.25
N PHE A 62 -0.10 0.17 4.28
CA PHE A 62 0.91 0.81 5.12
C PHE A 62 0.67 0.52 6.61
N LYS A 63 -0.58 0.68 7.08
CA LYS A 63 -0.93 0.35 8.46
C LYS A 63 -0.77 -1.13 8.78
N LYS A 64 -0.99 -2.03 7.83
CA LYS A 64 -0.76 -3.47 8.04
C LYS A 64 0.74 -3.81 8.19
N VAL A 65 1.64 -3.03 7.58
CA VAL A 65 3.08 -3.25 7.65
C VAL A 65 3.70 -2.60 8.89
N HIS A 66 3.27 -1.38 9.26
CA HIS A 66 3.88 -0.59 10.33
C HIS A 66 3.04 -0.41 11.60
N ASP A 67 1.82 -0.93 11.62
CA ASP A 67 0.80 -0.70 12.66
C ASP A 67 0.38 0.77 12.88
N ILE A 68 0.97 1.71 12.14
CA ILE A 68 0.64 3.15 12.14
C ILE A 68 0.28 3.64 10.74
N THR A 69 -0.39 4.78 10.66
CA THR A 69 -0.73 5.42 9.39
C THR A 69 0.51 6.06 8.75
N PRO A 70 0.53 6.23 7.41
CA PRO A 70 1.63 6.91 6.72
C PRO A 70 1.79 8.37 7.15
N THR A 71 0.72 9.02 7.61
CA THR A 71 0.79 10.37 8.20
C THR A 71 1.52 10.36 9.54
N GLU A 72 1.15 9.44 10.45
CA GLU A 72 1.86 9.27 11.73
C GLU A 72 3.34 8.91 11.52
N TYR A 73 3.64 8.03 10.54
CA TYR A 73 5.02 7.71 10.17
C TYR A 73 5.79 8.96 9.73
N LYS A 74 5.20 9.77 8.84
CA LYS A 74 5.80 11.04 8.39
C LYS A 74 6.05 11.99 9.55
N ASP A 75 5.07 12.16 10.43
CA ASP A 75 5.17 13.08 11.57
C ASP A 75 6.26 12.63 12.55
N HIS A 76 6.38 11.32 12.83
CA HIS A 76 7.47 10.78 13.65
C HIS A 76 8.85 11.02 13.04
N PHE A 77 8.99 10.84 11.72
CA PHE A 77 10.24 11.10 11.02
C PHE A 77 10.61 12.59 11.03
N MET A 78 9.64 13.49 10.85
CA MET A 78 9.91 14.94 10.88
C MET A 78 10.15 15.50 12.28
N ALA A 79 9.74 14.80 13.33
CA ALA A 79 9.98 15.17 14.72
C ALA A 79 11.34 14.67 15.28
N SER A 80 12.06 13.83 14.52
CA SER A 80 13.36 13.25 14.86
C SER A 80 14.51 14.02 14.19
#